data_AF-Q2GSI1-F1
#
_entry.id   AF-Q2GSI1-F1
#
_cell.length_a   1.000
_cell.length_b   1.000
_cell.length_c   1.000
_cell.angle_alpha   90.00
_cell.angle_beta   90.00
_cell.angle_gamma   90.00
#
_symmetry.space_group_name_H-M   'P 1'
#
loop_
_entity.id
_entity.type
_entity.pdbx_description
1 polymer ?
#
loop_
_entity_poly.entity_id
_entity_poly.type
_entity_poly.pdbx_seq_one_letter_code
_entity_poly.pdbx_strand_id
1 'polypeptide(L)'
;MARSGGRRVGKPTTEIDYSALEDQEYRYYGASGHEAQANSARCRRGIELSDFVRNWTFLKYLLLGLLGTGLVAAVFFLAVAMAIIVRSVTADNTSFDPSHPDFALYKNSRFKECYSLTPDTQNCTAIRAGLDAHSTRLSSEFGYVDNTAGWAAYTSAEQSAHPPIYDWCQIVSCFNGFKIIPSEARPSATILPDIVCWWIVIATSVSALFHAGKQLWYAYKPESEPCKARRDISWLDWIFIAYDLGGPILFWWISFGLFAANPAQSATIALTAWVAAWKLGYITKYHPYSCALEYHPKAKLWIPRFFNLMALLQWAGGVYIMVVYLGDLSSKGSTLTSYDCLESAVGAAPGSSPCSAADLCSKALLFRNDDFRYPDTFQVGGRYTLLAFFWTWTLMAVMPFVFMLIGWLGSKLAGDSAERMKEDARYLWRVVNLGPHFYIALATFICIGFSTGYAVHMLQTWDDTRNREGPFRFHQECNAVHVALSPWRNFLDLSEYSRAYRIVKMVFVA
;
A
#
# COMPACT_ATOMS: atom_id res chain seq x y z
N MET A 1 -41.65 0.06 -80.82
CA MET A 1 -41.10 1.06 -81.76
C MET A 1 -39.88 1.72 -81.12
N ALA A 2 -38.83 1.91 -81.91
CA ALA A 2 -37.58 2.65 -81.65
C ALA A 2 -36.64 2.14 -80.52
N ARG A 3 -35.53 1.49 -80.95
CA ARG A 3 -34.30 1.24 -80.18
C ARG A 3 -33.34 2.42 -80.34
N SER A 4 -32.81 2.95 -79.24
CA SER A 4 -31.53 3.66 -79.14
C SER A 4 -30.69 2.90 -78.11
N GLY A 5 -29.46 2.44 -78.32
CA GLY A 5 -28.31 3.16 -78.87
C GLY A 5 -27.21 3.15 -77.80
N GLY A 6 -26.71 1.96 -77.43
CA GLY A 6 -25.68 1.80 -76.39
C GLY A 6 -24.28 1.64 -77.01
N ARG A 7 -23.43 2.66 -76.86
CA ARG A 7 -21.97 2.58 -77.12
C ARG A 7 -21.29 1.92 -75.92
N ARG A 8 -20.64 0.78 -76.13
CA ARG A 8 -19.63 0.23 -75.21
C ARG A 8 -18.29 0.90 -75.49
N VAL A 9 -17.72 1.53 -74.46
CA VAL A 9 -16.32 1.98 -74.44
C VAL A 9 -15.48 0.78 -74.01
N GLY A 10 -14.55 0.34 -74.86
CA GLY A 10 -13.56 -0.69 -74.53
C GLY A 10 -12.53 -0.15 -73.54
N LYS A 11 -12.21 -0.94 -72.51
CA LYS A 11 -11.03 -0.71 -71.66
C LYS A 11 -9.77 -1.11 -72.44
N PRO A 12 -8.70 -0.30 -72.44
CA PRO A 12 -7.41 -0.75 -72.89
C PRO A 12 -6.77 -1.63 -71.81
N THR A 13 -6.47 -2.88 -72.15
CA THR A 13 -5.58 -3.75 -71.39
C THR A 13 -4.15 -3.45 -71.80
N THR A 14 -3.43 -2.68 -70.99
CA THR A 14 -1.96 -2.60 -71.04
C THR A 14 -1.41 -3.79 -70.25
N GLU A 15 -1.00 -4.82 -70.97
CA GLU A 15 -0.17 -5.90 -70.45
C GLU A 15 1.25 -5.36 -70.34
N ILE A 16 1.73 -5.17 -69.10
CA ILE A 16 3.09 -4.72 -68.82
C ILE A 16 3.97 -5.97 -68.88
N ASP A 17 4.89 -6.01 -69.83
CA ASP A 17 5.91 -7.05 -69.94
C ASP A 17 6.98 -6.83 -68.87
N TYR A 18 6.84 -7.54 -67.75
CA TYR A 18 7.75 -7.47 -66.61
C TYR A 18 9.12 -8.12 -66.89
N SER A 19 9.27 -8.88 -67.97
CA SER A 19 10.53 -9.56 -68.29
C SER A 19 11.59 -8.62 -68.88
N ALA A 20 11.18 -7.48 -69.44
CA ALA A 20 12.08 -6.47 -69.99
C ALA A 20 12.64 -5.49 -68.93
N LEU A 21 12.10 -5.48 -67.71
CA LEU A 21 12.55 -4.60 -66.62
C LEU A 21 13.62 -5.24 -65.72
N GLU A 22 13.66 -6.57 -65.60
CA GLU A 22 14.69 -7.26 -64.80
C GLU A 22 16.09 -7.22 -65.46
N ASP A 23 16.17 -7.22 -66.79
CA ASP A 23 17.45 -7.25 -67.50
C ASP A 23 18.14 -5.87 -67.58
N GLN A 24 17.40 -4.79 -67.27
CA GLN A 24 17.95 -3.43 -67.22
C GLN A 24 18.44 -3.02 -65.82
N GLU A 25 17.99 -3.70 -64.75
CA GLU A 25 18.39 -3.38 -63.38
C GLU A 25 19.74 -4.01 -62.98
N TYR A 26 20.14 -5.14 -63.58
CA TYR A 26 21.39 -5.82 -63.23
C TYR A 26 22.67 -5.24 -63.85
N ARG A 27 22.57 -4.39 -64.89
CA ARG A 27 23.76 -3.74 -65.49
C ARG A 27 24.11 -2.38 -64.90
N TYR A 28 23.30 -1.86 -63.97
CA TYR A 28 23.55 -0.57 -63.31
C TYR A 28 24.04 -0.68 -61.85
N TYR A 29 24.29 -1.88 -61.33
CA TYR A 29 24.93 -2.06 -60.01
C TYR A 29 26.45 -2.17 -60.13
N GLY A 30 27.06 -1.13 -60.71
CA GLY A 30 28.50 -0.90 -60.71
C GLY A 30 28.92 0.36 -59.94
N ALA A 31 27.98 1.06 -59.28
CA ALA A 31 28.26 2.34 -58.65
C ALA A 31 27.71 2.42 -57.21
N SER A 32 28.64 2.65 -56.30
CA SER A 32 28.47 3.18 -54.95
C SER A 32 28.07 2.19 -53.84
N GLY A 33 29.07 1.84 -53.01
CA GLY A 33 28.85 1.25 -51.69
C GLY A 33 28.03 2.12 -50.72
N HIS A 34 27.68 3.35 -51.12
CA HIS A 34 26.79 4.24 -50.37
C HIS A 34 25.30 3.84 -50.46
N GLU A 35 24.82 3.31 -51.59
CA GLU A 35 23.44 2.84 -51.70
C GLU A 35 23.21 1.49 -51.00
N ALA A 36 24.20 0.59 -51.03
CA ALA A 36 24.16 -0.65 -50.24
C ALA A 36 24.14 -0.37 -48.73
N GLN A 37 24.89 0.63 -48.26
CA GLN A 37 24.80 1.10 -46.87
C GLN A 37 23.45 1.74 -46.55
N ALA A 38 22.89 2.57 -47.44
CA ALA A 38 21.58 3.20 -47.25
C ALA A 38 20.44 2.17 -47.20
N ASN A 39 20.48 1.14 -48.04
CA ASN A 39 19.49 0.06 -48.05
C ASN A 39 19.64 -0.89 -46.85
N SER A 40 20.88 -1.16 -46.39
CA SER A 40 21.09 -1.89 -45.13
C SER A 40 20.58 -1.10 -43.91
N ALA A 41 20.76 0.22 -43.88
CA ALA A 41 20.29 1.09 -42.80
C ALA A 41 18.76 1.27 -42.81
N ARG A 42 18.13 1.19 -43.99
CA ARG A 42 16.67 1.23 -44.16
C ARG A 42 16.02 -0.09 -43.75
N CYS A 43 16.65 -1.22 -44.06
CA CYS A 43 16.22 -2.56 -43.62
C CYS A 43 16.45 -2.77 -42.11
N ARG A 44 17.57 -2.29 -41.55
CA ARG A 44 17.85 -2.31 -40.11
C ARG A 44 16.85 -1.44 -39.32
N ARG A 45 16.48 -0.26 -39.85
CA ARG A 45 15.37 0.56 -39.32
C ARG A 45 14.00 -0.13 -39.39
N GLY A 46 13.74 -0.94 -40.41
CA GLY A 46 12.50 -1.72 -40.54
C GLY A 46 12.39 -2.84 -39.48
N ILE A 47 13.51 -3.50 -39.18
CA ILE A 47 13.58 -4.52 -38.13
C ILE A 47 13.40 -3.86 -36.75
N GLU A 48 14.08 -2.74 -36.48
CA GLU A 48 13.90 -1.95 -35.26
C GLU A 48 12.46 -1.45 -35.07
N LEU A 49 11.79 -1.02 -36.14
CA LEU A 49 10.39 -0.58 -36.07
C LEU A 49 9.42 -1.74 -35.80
N SER A 50 9.66 -2.92 -36.37
CA SER A 50 8.81 -4.10 -36.14
C SER A 50 9.00 -4.71 -34.75
N ASP A 51 10.24 -4.74 -34.24
CA ASP A 51 10.53 -5.11 -32.85
C ASP A 51 9.99 -4.08 -31.86
N PHE A 52 10.06 -2.80 -32.20
CA PHE A 52 9.45 -1.73 -31.42
C PHE A 52 7.92 -1.89 -31.34
N VAL A 53 7.23 -2.11 -32.46
CA VAL A 53 5.77 -2.31 -32.51
C VAL A 53 5.34 -3.61 -31.81
N ARG A 54 6.14 -4.68 -31.91
CA ARG A 54 5.88 -5.96 -31.22
C ARG A 54 6.03 -5.83 -29.71
N ASN A 55 7.13 -5.23 -29.23
CA ASN A 55 7.33 -4.90 -27.82
C ASN A 55 6.23 -3.98 -27.28
N TRP A 56 5.67 -3.14 -28.15
CA TRP A 56 4.61 -2.21 -27.77
C TRP A 56 3.24 -2.85 -27.58
N THR A 57 2.89 -3.74 -28.49
CA THR A 57 1.66 -4.54 -28.41
C THR A 57 1.68 -5.37 -27.14
N PHE A 58 2.84 -5.98 -26.82
CA PHE A 58 3.06 -6.69 -25.57
C PHE A 58 2.86 -5.78 -24.35
N LEU A 59 3.48 -4.59 -24.32
CA LEU A 59 3.34 -3.66 -23.19
C LEU A 59 1.88 -3.20 -22.97
N LYS A 60 1.14 -2.93 -24.05
CA LYS A 60 -0.28 -2.57 -23.97
C LYS A 60 -1.08 -3.68 -23.30
N TYR A 61 -0.90 -4.93 -23.75
CA TYR A 61 -1.58 -6.07 -23.13
C TYR A 61 -1.11 -6.34 -21.71
N LEU A 62 0.18 -6.09 -21.41
CA LEU A 62 0.72 -6.18 -20.06
C LEU A 62 0.05 -5.17 -19.13
N LEU A 63 -0.04 -3.89 -19.51
CA LEU A 63 -0.69 -2.86 -18.70
C LEU A 63 -2.20 -3.11 -18.55
N LEU A 64 -2.87 -3.57 -19.60
CA LEU A 64 -4.29 -3.93 -19.54
C LEU A 64 -4.51 -5.13 -18.61
N GLY A 65 -3.63 -6.13 -18.69
CA GLY A 65 -3.61 -7.29 -17.79
C GLY A 65 -3.36 -6.87 -16.34
N LEU A 66 -2.38 -6.00 -16.09
CA LEU A 66 -2.07 -5.46 -14.76
C LEU A 66 -3.23 -4.63 -14.20
N LEU A 67 -3.88 -3.81 -15.03
CA LEU A 67 -5.09 -3.07 -14.64
C LEU A 67 -6.24 -4.03 -14.29
N GLY A 68 -6.46 -5.06 -15.12
CA GLY A 68 -7.48 -6.09 -14.87
C GLY A 68 -7.22 -6.83 -13.56
N THR A 69 -6.01 -7.36 -13.38
CA THR A 69 -5.57 -8.02 -12.14
C THR A 69 -5.70 -7.07 -10.95
N GLY A 70 -5.33 -5.81 -11.11
CA GLY A 70 -5.41 -4.83 -10.04
C GLY A 70 -6.81 -4.44 -9.62
N LEU A 71 -7.73 -4.32 -10.57
CA LEU A 71 -9.15 -4.14 -10.28
C LEU A 71 -9.74 -5.36 -9.58
N VAL A 72 -9.43 -6.57 -10.04
CA VAL A 72 -9.86 -7.82 -9.40
C VAL A 72 -9.34 -7.90 -7.96
N ALA A 73 -8.07 -7.60 -7.75
CA ALA A 73 -7.47 -7.58 -6.42
C ALA A 73 -8.07 -6.50 -5.50
N ALA A 74 -8.35 -5.30 -6.01
CA ALA A 74 -9.00 -4.25 -5.24
C ALA A 74 -10.44 -4.63 -4.85
N VAL A 75 -11.20 -5.20 -5.77
CA VAL A 75 -12.55 -5.72 -5.50
C VAL A 75 -12.50 -6.87 -4.50
N PHE A 76 -11.54 -7.79 -4.65
CA PHE A 76 -11.32 -8.89 -3.72
C PHE A 76 -10.98 -8.37 -2.32
N PHE A 77 -10.04 -7.42 -2.21
CA PHE A 77 -9.69 -6.79 -0.93
C PHE A 77 -10.91 -6.13 -0.27
N LEU A 78 -11.70 -5.37 -1.03
CA LEU A 78 -12.95 -4.78 -0.54
C LEU A 78 -13.95 -5.84 -0.09
N ALA A 79 -14.11 -6.91 -0.87
CA ALA A 79 -15.02 -8.01 -0.54
C ALA A 79 -14.59 -8.70 0.77
N VAL A 80 -13.28 -8.95 0.95
CA VAL A 80 -12.72 -9.49 2.20
C VAL A 80 -12.94 -8.53 3.36
N ALA A 81 -12.61 -7.25 3.21
CA ALA A 81 -12.83 -6.25 4.25
C ALA A 81 -14.32 -6.14 4.63
N MET A 82 -15.22 -6.16 3.65
CA MET A 82 -16.67 -6.15 3.88
C MET A 82 -17.16 -7.44 4.53
N ALA A 83 -16.65 -8.61 4.11
CA ALA A 83 -16.98 -9.89 4.72
C ALA A 83 -16.54 -9.93 6.19
N ILE A 84 -15.35 -9.42 6.48
CA ILE A 84 -14.82 -9.22 7.85
C ILE A 84 -15.79 -8.34 8.64
N ILE A 85 -16.18 -7.18 8.11
CA ILE A 85 -17.11 -6.25 8.79
C ILE A 85 -18.47 -6.93 9.03
N VAL A 86 -19.08 -7.52 8.00
CA VAL A 86 -20.42 -8.13 8.08
C VAL A 86 -20.44 -9.35 9.01
N ARG A 87 -19.47 -10.26 8.93
CA ARG A 87 -19.35 -11.41 9.85
C ARG A 87 -19.05 -10.96 11.28
N SER A 88 -18.26 -9.90 11.44
CA SER A 88 -18.02 -9.30 12.76
C SER A 88 -19.33 -8.75 13.36
N VAL A 89 -20.25 -8.26 12.53
CA VAL A 89 -21.58 -7.80 12.97
C VAL A 89 -22.49 -8.98 13.35
N THR A 90 -22.45 -10.09 12.61
CA THR A 90 -23.46 -11.15 12.75
C THR A 90 -23.14 -12.20 13.80
N ALA A 91 -21.88 -12.51 14.08
CA ALA A 91 -21.54 -13.67 14.91
C ALA A 91 -21.54 -13.43 16.44
N ASP A 92 -21.72 -12.19 16.92
CA ASP A 92 -21.77 -11.91 18.36
C ASP A 92 -22.28 -10.48 18.56
N ASN A 93 -23.42 -10.30 19.24
CA ASN A 93 -24.14 -9.01 19.32
C ASN A 93 -24.49 -8.59 20.76
N THR A 94 -23.97 -9.29 21.78
CA THR A 94 -24.57 -9.29 23.12
C THR A 94 -23.72 -8.71 24.25
N SER A 95 -22.47 -8.28 24.03
CA SER A 95 -21.59 -7.79 25.12
C SER A 95 -20.71 -6.59 24.76
N PHE A 96 -21.10 -5.79 23.77
CA PHE A 96 -20.28 -4.69 23.23
C PHE A 96 -20.73 -3.34 23.78
N ASP A 97 -20.40 -3.07 25.03
CA ASP A 97 -20.63 -1.75 25.62
C ASP A 97 -19.27 -1.11 26.00
N PRO A 98 -18.74 -0.21 25.16
CA PRO A 98 -17.51 0.53 25.46
C PRO A 98 -17.65 1.42 26.71
N SER A 99 -18.89 1.70 27.15
CA SER A 99 -19.18 2.47 28.36
C SER A 99 -19.23 1.60 29.62
N HIS A 100 -19.16 0.27 29.49
CA HIS A 100 -19.09 -0.62 30.64
C HIS A 100 -17.70 -0.52 31.31
N PRO A 101 -17.60 -0.43 32.65
CA PRO A 101 -16.32 -0.26 33.36
C PRO A 101 -15.29 -1.37 33.05
N ASP A 102 -15.75 -2.60 32.82
CA ASP A 102 -14.89 -3.73 32.44
C ASP A 102 -14.19 -3.52 31.09
N PHE A 103 -14.71 -2.66 30.21
CA PHE A 103 -14.09 -2.42 28.91
C PHE A 103 -12.70 -1.79 29.06
N ALA A 104 -12.56 -0.79 29.94
CA ALA A 104 -11.28 -0.15 30.22
C ALA A 104 -10.23 -1.13 30.80
N LEU A 105 -10.67 -2.22 31.42
CA LEU A 105 -9.80 -3.23 32.02
C LEU A 105 -9.45 -4.34 31.01
N TYR A 106 -10.46 -4.93 30.38
CA TYR A 106 -10.33 -6.22 29.66
C TYR A 106 -10.58 -6.13 28.16
N LYS A 107 -11.14 -5.02 27.66
CA LYS A 107 -11.33 -4.73 26.22
C LYS A 107 -12.04 -5.87 25.48
N ASN A 108 -13.10 -6.40 26.09
CA ASN A 108 -13.91 -7.51 25.59
C ASN A 108 -13.13 -8.81 25.28
N SER A 109 -11.93 -8.95 25.84
CA SER A 109 -11.16 -10.20 25.77
C SER A 109 -11.58 -11.22 26.83
N ARG A 110 -11.19 -12.47 26.64
CA ARG A 110 -11.32 -13.56 27.64
C ARG A 110 -10.39 -13.40 28.84
N PHE A 111 -9.66 -12.28 28.95
CA PHE A 111 -8.65 -12.10 29.99
C PHE A 111 -9.28 -12.23 31.39
N LYS A 112 -10.46 -11.64 31.60
CA LYS A 112 -11.18 -11.74 32.88
C LYS A 112 -11.51 -13.18 33.28
N GLU A 113 -11.95 -13.99 32.31
CA GLU A 113 -12.31 -15.39 32.49
C GLU A 113 -11.08 -16.22 32.87
N CYS A 114 -10.00 -16.09 32.10
CA CYS A 114 -8.77 -16.85 32.33
C CYS A 114 -7.99 -16.39 33.57
N TYR A 115 -7.98 -15.08 33.86
CA TYR A 115 -7.29 -14.51 35.03
C TYR A 115 -7.86 -15.04 36.34
N SER A 116 -9.15 -15.38 36.35
CA SER A 116 -9.86 -15.89 37.52
C SER A 116 -9.64 -17.39 37.74
N LEU A 117 -8.99 -18.10 36.82
CA LEU A 117 -8.64 -19.51 36.97
C LEU A 117 -7.54 -19.68 38.02
N THR A 118 -7.59 -20.79 38.77
CA THR A 118 -6.54 -21.12 39.73
C THR A 118 -5.26 -21.50 38.98
N PRO A 119 -4.13 -20.80 39.20
CA PRO A 119 -2.89 -21.07 38.49
C PRO A 119 -2.28 -22.41 38.92
N ASP A 120 -1.74 -23.15 37.94
CA ASP A 120 -0.81 -24.24 38.22
C ASP A 120 0.57 -23.66 38.53
N THR A 121 0.98 -23.71 39.80
CA THR A 121 2.20 -23.07 40.29
C THR A 121 3.48 -23.61 39.65
N GLN A 122 3.50 -24.88 39.24
CA GLN A 122 4.66 -25.46 38.53
C GLN A 122 4.76 -24.89 37.12
N ASN A 123 3.65 -24.83 36.39
CA ASN A 123 3.61 -24.26 35.04
C ASN A 123 3.91 -22.76 35.05
N CYS A 124 3.42 -22.01 36.04
CA CYS A 124 3.65 -20.57 36.10
C CYS A 124 5.10 -20.16 36.31
N THR A 125 5.89 -20.98 36.99
CA THR A 125 7.33 -20.73 37.13
C THR A 125 8.03 -20.87 35.78
N ALA A 126 7.71 -21.93 35.03
CA ALA A 126 8.26 -22.17 33.69
C ALA A 126 7.80 -21.12 32.67
N ILE A 127 6.51 -20.75 32.70
CA ILE A 127 5.92 -19.72 31.83
C ILE A 127 6.61 -18.37 32.07
N ARG A 128 6.71 -17.91 33.33
CA ARG A 128 7.34 -16.62 33.65
C ARG A 128 8.83 -16.61 33.27
N ALA A 129 9.58 -17.66 33.62
CA ALA A 129 10.99 -17.76 33.26
C ALA A 129 11.22 -17.74 31.74
N GLY A 130 10.33 -18.38 30.99
CA GLY A 130 10.35 -18.35 29.54
C GLY A 130 10.02 -16.97 28.96
N LEU A 131 9.00 -16.29 29.50
CA LEU A 131 8.64 -14.93 29.07
C LEU A 131 9.77 -13.93 29.36
N ASP A 132 10.52 -14.12 30.44
CA ASP A 132 11.69 -13.31 30.79
C ASP A 132 12.88 -13.56 29.87
N ALA A 133 13.08 -14.80 29.43
CA ALA A 133 14.09 -15.08 28.40
C ALA A 133 13.75 -14.35 27.08
N HIS A 134 12.45 -14.24 26.75
CA HIS A 134 11.97 -13.56 25.55
C HIS A 134 12.03 -12.01 25.67
N SER A 135 11.85 -11.46 26.88
CA SER A 135 11.83 -10.01 27.14
C SER A 135 13.18 -9.31 26.99
N THR A 136 14.29 -10.08 26.98
CA THR A 136 15.67 -9.58 26.86
C THR A 136 15.96 -8.67 25.65
N ARG A 137 15.06 -8.59 24.66
CA ARG A 137 15.19 -7.68 23.50
C ARG A 137 14.72 -6.23 23.75
N LEU A 138 13.88 -5.96 24.76
CA LEU A 138 13.29 -4.64 24.98
C LEU A 138 13.69 -4.04 26.35
N SER A 139 13.60 -4.83 27.42
CA SER A 139 14.05 -4.49 28.79
C SER A 139 13.75 -5.67 29.73
N SER A 140 14.62 -5.97 30.69
CA SER A 140 14.44 -7.07 31.66
C SER A 140 13.19 -6.96 32.54
N GLU A 141 12.60 -5.77 32.65
CA GLU A 141 11.47 -5.48 33.56
C GLU A 141 10.09 -5.67 32.92
N PHE A 142 10.02 -5.69 31.58
CA PHE A 142 8.76 -5.70 30.83
C PHE A 142 8.64 -6.95 29.98
N GLY A 143 7.55 -7.68 30.13
CA GLY A 143 7.22 -8.81 29.29
C GLY A 143 6.00 -8.55 28.40
N TYR A 144 5.87 -9.41 27.41
CA TYR A 144 4.82 -9.33 26.40
C TYR A 144 4.30 -10.72 26.06
N VAL A 145 2.98 -10.85 25.98
CA VAL A 145 2.29 -12.07 25.59
C VAL A 145 1.39 -11.75 24.41
N ASP A 146 1.65 -12.41 23.30
CA ASP A 146 0.87 -12.32 22.06
C ASP A 146 -0.45 -13.09 22.20
N ASN A 147 -1.39 -12.88 21.27
CA ASN A 147 -2.66 -13.57 21.19
C ASN A 147 -2.60 -14.88 20.38
N THR A 148 -1.41 -15.38 20.06
CA THR A 148 -1.23 -16.62 19.30
C THR A 148 -1.54 -17.85 20.16
N ALA A 149 -2.23 -18.81 19.54
CA ALA A 149 -2.66 -20.05 20.17
C ALA A 149 -1.46 -20.96 20.44
N GLY A 150 -0.88 -20.82 21.64
CA GLY A 150 0.18 -21.69 22.14
C GLY A 150 1.52 -20.99 22.24
N TRP A 151 1.92 -20.64 23.45
CA TRP A 151 3.27 -20.16 23.69
C TRP A 151 4.18 -21.34 24.03
N ALA A 152 5.17 -21.60 23.18
CA ALA A 152 6.23 -22.55 23.45
C ALA A 152 7.25 -21.90 24.40
N ALA A 153 7.37 -22.44 25.62
CA ALA A 153 8.36 -21.98 26.57
C ALA A 153 9.77 -22.40 26.14
N TYR A 154 10.40 -21.58 25.31
CA TYR A 154 11.83 -21.68 25.05
C TYR A 154 12.59 -21.12 26.25
N THR A 155 12.82 -21.93 27.27
CA THR A 155 13.82 -21.62 28.27
C THR A 155 15.20 -21.81 27.62
N SER A 156 16.14 -20.90 27.90
CA SER A 156 17.51 -20.99 27.37
C SER A 156 18.30 -22.21 27.88
N ALA A 157 17.73 -22.99 28.80
CA ALA A 157 18.39 -24.11 29.47
C ALA A 157 18.01 -25.48 28.91
N GLU A 158 16.93 -25.63 28.13
CA GLU A 158 16.54 -26.93 27.58
C GLU A 158 16.07 -26.82 26.13
N GLN A 159 16.95 -27.25 25.21
CA GLN A 159 16.59 -27.72 23.87
C GLN A 159 15.84 -29.07 23.98
N SER A 160 14.76 -29.11 24.75
CA SER A 160 13.79 -30.18 24.64
C SER A 160 13.24 -30.13 23.22
N ALA A 161 13.36 -31.23 22.46
CA ALA A 161 12.93 -31.29 21.06
C ALA A 161 11.47 -30.83 20.86
N HIS A 162 10.66 -30.89 21.92
CA HIS A 162 9.30 -30.38 22.00
C HIS A 162 9.09 -29.62 23.33
N PRO A 163 9.23 -28.27 23.37
CA PRO A 163 8.86 -27.49 24.55
C PRO A 163 7.36 -27.66 24.85
N PRO A 164 6.94 -27.65 26.13
CA PRO A 164 5.53 -27.66 26.47
C PRO A 164 4.84 -26.43 25.87
N ILE A 165 3.69 -26.67 25.22
CA ILE A 165 2.84 -25.63 24.64
C ILE A 165 1.77 -25.32 25.67
N TYR A 166 1.76 -24.09 26.18
CA TYR A 166 0.75 -23.63 27.13
C TYR A 166 -0.37 -22.91 26.38
N ASP A 167 -1.62 -23.19 26.77
CA ASP A 167 -2.76 -22.44 26.26
C ASP A 167 -2.78 -21.00 26.83
N TRP A 168 -3.51 -20.11 26.15
CA TRP A 168 -3.55 -18.70 26.55
C TRP A 168 -4.11 -18.50 27.97
N CYS A 169 -5.10 -19.30 28.38
CA CYS A 169 -5.67 -19.19 29.72
C CYS A 169 -4.69 -19.62 30.82
N GLN A 170 -3.89 -20.66 30.58
CA GLN A 170 -2.83 -21.13 31.47
C GLN A 170 -1.82 -20.01 31.70
N ILE A 171 -1.40 -19.32 30.63
CA ILE A 171 -0.49 -18.17 30.72
C ILE A 171 -1.12 -17.03 31.51
N VAL A 172 -2.35 -16.62 31.18
CA VAL A 172 -3.05 -15.52 31.86
C VAL A 172 -3.28 -15.82 33.35
N SER A 173 -3.62 -17.06 33.71
CA SER A 173 -3.83 -17.47 35.10
C SER A 173 -2.59 -17.26 35.96
N CYS A 174 -1.39 -17.34 35.37
CA CYS A 174 -0.14 -17.08 36.06
C CYS A 174 0.07 -15.62 36.46
N PHE A 175 -0.77 -14.70 35.99
CA PHE A 175 -0.78 -13.31 36.43
C PHE A 175 -1.86 -13.04 37.47
N ASN A 176 -2.54 -14.06 38.00
CA ASN A 176 -3.50 -13.90 39.09
C ASN A 176 -2.85 -13.15 40.27
N GLY A 177 -3.54 -12.11 40.76
CA GLY A 177 -3.05 -11.21 41.80
C GLY A 177 -2.32 -9.96 41.28
N PHE A 178 -1.87 -9.94 40.01
CA PHE A 178 -1.26 -8.74 39.41
C PHE A 178 -2.32 -7.66 39.22
N LYS A 179 -1.91 -6.40 39.41
CA LYS A 179 -2.74 -5.23 39.19
C LYS A 179 -3.07 -5.06 37.71
N ILE A 180 -4.36 -5.03 37.39
CA ILE A 180 -4.83 -4.77 36.03
C ILE A 180 -4.95 -3.26 35.84
N ILE A 181 -4.28 -2.72 34.82
CA ILE A 181 -4.24 -1.27 34.60
C ILE A 181 -5.37 -0.84 33.65
N PRO A 182 -6.34 -0.04 34.13
CA PRO A 182 -7.38 0.51 33.29
C PRO A 182 -6.80 1.53 32.30
N SER A 183 -7.31 1.50 31.07
CA SER A 183 -6.83 2.36 29.99
C SER A 183 -7.87 2.57 28.91
N GLU A 184 -7.73 3.69 28.22
CA GLU A 184 -8.50 4.06 27.04
C GLU A 184 -7.69 3.79 25.77
N ALA A 185 -8.34 3.25 24.75
CA ALA A 185 -7.70 2.94 23.47
C ALA A 185 -7.63 4.18 22.58
N ARG A 186 -6.44 4.48 22.05
CA ARG A 186 -6.26 5.50 21.01
C ARG A 186 -6.63 4.93 19.63
N PRO A 187 -6.85 5.78 18.61
CA PRO A 187 -7.05 5.30 17.24
C PRO A 187 -5.94 4.36 16.76
N SER A 188 -4.69 4.58 17.19
CA SER A 188 -3.53 3.74 16.87
C SER A 188 -3.57 2.33 17.48
N ALA A 189 -4.48 2.05 18.43
CA ALA A 189 -4.71 0.71 18.96
C ALA A 189 -5.65 -0.15 18.07
N THR A 190 -6.23 0.45 17.04
CA THR A 190 -7.26 -0.19 16.20
C THR A 190 -6.74 -0.54 14.81
N ILE A 191 -7.34 -1.57 14.19
CA ILE A 191 -6.96 -2.00 12.83
C ILE A 191 -7.53 -1.09 11.73
N LEU A 192 -8.62 -0.37 12.02
CA LEU A 192 -9.36 0.35 11.00
C LEU A 192 -8.53 1.43 10.28
N PRO A 193 -7.71 2.24 10.98
CA PRO A 193 -6.75 3.12 10.34
C PRO A 193 -5.82 2.42 9.36
N ASP A 194 -5.35 1.21 9.70
CA ASP A 194 -4.50 0.43 8.82
C ASP A 194 -5.30 -0.02 7.58
N ILE A 195 -6.51 -0.54 7.73
CA ILE A 195 -7.39 -0.91 6.60
C ILE A 195 -7.65 0.30 5.68
N VAL A 196 -7.94 1.47 6.26
CA VAL A 196 -8.16 2.71 5.49
C VAL A 196 -6.88 3.14 4.77
N CYS A 197 -5.73 3.06 5.44
CA CYS A 197 -4.43 3.32 4.85
C CYS A 197 -4.17 2.39 3.65
N TRP A 198 -4.37 1.09 3.82
CA TRP A 198 -4.22 0.08 2.78
C TRP A 198 -5.16 0.30 1.60
N TRP A 199 -6.43 0.63 1.87
CA TRP A 199 -7.38 1.04 0.85
C TRP A 199 -6.86 2.24 0.04
N ILE A 200 -6.32 3.25 0.73
CA ILE A 200 -5.74 4.43 0.07
C ILE A 200 -4.59 4.03 -0.86
N VAL A 201 -3.70 3.14 -0.42
CA VAL A 201 -2.61 2.62 -1.26
C VAL A 201 -3.16 1.92 -2.50
N ILE A 202 -4.07 0.95 -2.32
CA ILE A 202 -4.64 0.15 -3.41
C ILE A 202 -5.38 1.03 -4.42
N ALA A 203 -6.27 1.89 -3.95
CA ALA A 203 -7.08 2.75 -4.82
C ALA A 203 -6.22 3.80 -5.55
N THR A 204 -5.18 4.33 -4.90
CA THR A 204 -4.20 5.22 -5.58
C THR A 204 -3.45 4.47 -6.67
N SER A 205 -3.07 3.22 -6.41
CA SER A 205 -2.43 2.30 -7.35
C SER A 205 -3.31 2.00 -8.56
N VAL A 206 -4.58 1.61 -8.34
CA VAL A 206 -5.56 1.35 -9.41
C VAL A 206 -5.79 2.62 -10.25
N SER A 207 -5.95 3.76 -9.58
CA SER A 207 -6.09 5.06 -10.24
C SER A 207 -4.86 5.41 -11.09
N ALA A 208 -3.65 5.12 -10.61
CA ALA A 208 -2.42 5.31 -11.35
C ALA A 208 -2.32 4.40 -12.58
N LEU A 209 -2.68 3.11 -12.46
CA LEU A 209 -2.77 2.17 -13.59
C LEU A 209 -3.80 2.61 -14.62
N PHE A 210 -4.99 3.05 -14.18
CA PHE A 210 -6.04 3.52 -15.07
C PHE A 210 -5.55 4.69 -15.94
N HIS A 211 -4.97 5.71 -15.32
CA HIS A 211 -4.45 6.85 -16.05
C HIS A 211 -3.23 6.51 -16.90
N ALA A 212 -2.37 5.58 -16.46
CA ALA A 212 -1.26 5.10 -17.27
C ALA A 212 -1.73 4.37 -18.54
N GLY A 213 -2.68 3.45 -18.39
CA GLY A 213 -3.29 2.74 -19.52
C GLY A 213 -4.01 3.71 -20.48
N LYS A 214 -4.71 4.71 -19.93
CA LYS A 214 -5.35 5.76 -20.72
C LYS A 214 -4.33 6.59 -21.50
N GLN A 215 -3.25 7.03 -20.87
CA GLN A 215 -2.20 7.78 -21.57
C GLN A 215 -1.56 6.97 -22.68
N LEU A 216 -1.27 5.69 -22.43
CA LEU A 216 -0.80 4.80 -23.48
C LEU A 216 -1.83 4.75 -24.62
N TRP A 217 -3.11 4.56 -24.32
CA TRP A 217 -4.16 4.54 -25.34
C TRP A 217 -4.16 5.79 -26.24
N TYR A 218 -4.04 6.99 -25.66
CA TYR A 218 -4.04 8.23 -26.43
C TYR A 218 -2.73 8.54 -27.14
N ALA A 219 -1.58 8.08 -26.62
CA ALA A 219 -0.30 8.21 -27.31
C ALA A 219 -0.27 7.49 -28.66
N TYR A 220 -1.12 6.47 -28.85
CA TYR A 220 -1.23 5.68 -30.10
C TYR A 220 -2.49 5.96 -30.90
N LYS A 221 -3.28 6.97 -30.50
CA LYS A 221 -4.45 7.37 -31.26
C LYS A 221 -3.98 8.10 -32.54
N PRO A 222 -4.51 7.78 -33.73
CA PRO A 222 -4.07 8.43 -34.96
C PRO A 222 -4.27 9.95 -34.87
N GLU A 223 -3.26 10.71 -35.30
CA GLU A 223 -3.25 12.18 -35.27
C GLU A 223 -4.42 12.83 -36.05
N SER A 224 -5.11 12.06 -36.89
CA SER A 224 -6.26 12.51 -37.67
C SER A 224 -7.52 12.73 -36.84
N GLU A 225 -7.59 12.26 -35.59
CA GLU A 225 -8.74 12.50 -34.74
C GLU A 225 -8.67 13.88 -34.06
N PRO A 226 -9.60 14.81 -34.35
CA PRO A 226 -9.58 16.13 -33.74
C PRO A 226 -9.85 16.02 -32.23
N CYS A 227 -9.08 16.77 -31.44
CA CYS A 227 -9.29 16.81 -30.00
C CYS A 227 -10.66 17.40 -29.66
N LYS A 228 -11.44 16.71 -28.81
CA LYS A 228 -12.79 17.14 -28.39
C LYS A 228 -12.78 17.86 -27.04
N ALA A 229 -11.62 18.38 -26.63
CA ALA A 229 -11.38 19.09 -25.38
C ALA A 229 -11.97 18.34 -24.16
N ARG A 230 -12.85 18.97 -23.38
CA ARG A 230 -13.47 18.34 -22.20
C ARG A 230 -14.30 17.09 -22.50
N ARG A 231 -14.78 16.92 -23.75
CA ARG A 231 -15.60 15.75 -24.13
C ARG A 231 -14.79 14.46 -24.25
N ASP A 232 -13.45 14.54 -24.33
CA ASP A 232 -12.56 13.37 -24.31
C ASP A 232 -12.23 12.90 -22.87
N ILE A 233 -12.66 13.65 -21.85
CA ILE A 233 -12.56 13.24 -20.44
C ILE A 233 -13.82 12.41 -20.12
N SER A 234 -13.62 11.13 -19.81
CA SER A 234 -14.70 10.21 -19.44
C SER A 234 -15.18 10.51 -18.02
N TRP A 235 -16.40 10.11 -17.70
CA TRP A 235 -16.94 10.21 -16.34
C TRP A 235 -16.11 9.41 -15.32
N LEU A 236 -15.48 8.31 -15.73
CA LEU A 236 -14.57 7.53 -14.87
C LEU A 236 -13.33 8.34 -14.46
N ASP A 237 -12.82 9.21 -15.33
CA ASP A 237 -11.70 10.08 -14.98
C ASP A 237 -12.07 11.01 -13.83
N TRP A 238 -13.28 11.56 -13.85
CA TRP A 238 -13.75 12.44 -12.79
C TRP A 238 -13.88 11.71 -11.45
N ILE A 239 -14.26 10.42 -11.46
CA ILE A 239 -14.28 9.61 -10.24
C ILE A 239 -12.88 9.43 -9.67
N PHE A 240 -11.91 9.04 -10.49
CA PHE A 240 -10.53 8.87 -10.04
C PHE A 240 -9.90 10.18 -9.58
N ILE A 241 -10.13 11.28 -10.30
CA ILE A 241 -9.65 12.61 -9.91
C ILE A 241 -10.31 13.06 -8.61
N ALA A 242 -11.62 12.90 -8.45
CA ALA A 242 -12.33 13.28 -7.23
C ALA A 242 -11.84 12.47 -6.02
N TYR A 243 -11.62 11.16 -6.21
CA TYR A 243 -11.03 10.30 -5.20
C TYR A 243 -9.63 10.78 -4.79
N ASP A 244 -8.74 11.02 -5.77
CA ASP A 244 -7.37 11.48 -5.52
C ASP A 244 -7.34 12.82 -4.75
N LEU A 245 -8.23 13.74 -5.11
CA LEU A 245 -8.35 15.04 -4.44
C LEU A 245 -8.86 14.91 -3.01
N GLY A 246 -9.94 14.15 -2.80
CA GLY A 246 -10.60 14.04 -1.50
C GLY A 246 -9.82 13.21 -0.49
N GLY A 247 -9.37 12.02 -0.90
CA GLY A 247 -8.69 11.08 -0.01
C GLY A 247 -7.19 11.36 0.09
N PRO A 248 -6.38 10.92 -0.88
CA PRO A 248 -4.92 11.05 -0.81
C PRO A 248 -4.39 12.48 -0.69
N ILE A 249 -5.07 13.49 -1.24
CA ILE A 249 -4.57 14.88 -1.17
C ILE A 249 -5.11 15.59 0.07
N LEU A 250 -6.42 15.83 0.14
CA LEU A 250 -7.01 16.64 1.22
C LEU A 250 -6.96 15.93 2.57
N PHE A 251 -7.48 14.70 2.65
CA PHE A 251 -7.55 13.97 3.93
C PHE A 251 -6.16 13.67 4.50
N TRP A 252 -5.18 13.40 3.64
CA TRP A 252 -3.79 13.20 4.08
C TRP A 252 -3.22 14.40 4.84
N TRP A 253 -3.49 15.64 4.39
CA TRP A 253 -3.01 16.83 5.11
C TRP A 253 -3.67 17.01 6.47
N ILE A 254 -4.95 16.63 6.59
CA ILE A 254 -5.65 16.61 7.88
C ILE A 254 -4.99 15.59 8.80
N SER A 255 -4.77 14.35 8.32
CA SER A 255 -4.09 13.31 9.09
C SER A 255 -2.66 13.71 9.47
N PHE A 256 -1.92 14.31 8.55
CA PHE A 256 -0.57 14.81 8.80
C PHE A 256 -0.55 15.91 9.86
N GLY A 257 -1.49 16.85 9.82
CA GLY A 257 -1.61 17.90 10.85
C GLY A 257 -1.88 17.32 12.24
N LEU A 258 -2.79 16.33 12.33
CA LEU A 258 -3.07 15.62 13.58
C LEU A 258 -1.84 14.85 14.09
N PHE A 259 -1.11 14.18 13.18
CA PHE A 259 0.13 13.48 13.51
C PHE A 259 1.24 14.42 13.96
N ALA A 260 1.44 15.54 13.26
CA ALA A 260 2.47 16.52 13.63
C ALA A 260 2.16 17.18 14.99
N ALA A 261 0.89 17.35 15.33
CA ALA A 261 0.47 17.89 16.62
C ALA A 261 0.66 16.88 17.76
N ASN A 262 0.31 15.61 17.54
CA ASN A 262 0.49 14.55 18.53
C ASN A 262 0.73 13.19 17.85
N PRO A 263 2.01 12.83 17.59
CA PRO A 263 2.34 11.58 16.92
C PRO A 263 1.82 10.35 17.67
N ALA A 264 1.76 10.43 19.00
CA ALA A 264 1.39 9.34 19.88
C ALA A 264 -0.09 8.95 19.76
N GLN A 265 -0.96 9.91 19.42
CA GLN A 265 -2.40 9.69 19.29
C GLN A 265 -2.86 9.48 17.85
N SER A 266 -1.98 9.70 16.88
CA SER A 266 -2.37 9.63 15.48
C SER A 266 -2.46 8.21 14.96
N ALA A 267 -3.50 7.99 14.16
CA ALA A 267 -3.64 6.84 13.26
C ALA A 267 -2.47 6.73 12.27
N THR A 268 -2.29 5.53 11.71
CA THR A 268 -1.36 5.27 10.60
C THR A 268 -1.71 6.13 9.39
N ILE A 269 -0.69 6.79 8.81
CA ILE A 269 -0.85 7.66 7.65
C ILE A 269 -0.40 6.95 6.38
N ALA A 270 -1.16 7.10 5.29
CA ALA A 270 -0.79 6.61 3.97
C ALA A 270 0.43 7.36 3.42
N LEU A 271 1.62 6.77 3.57
CA LEU A 271 2.88 7.39 3.13
C LEU A 271 2.95 7.61 1.62
N THR A 272 2.22 6.81 0.82
CA THR A 272 2.23 6.89 -0.65
C THR A 272 1.25 7.91 -1.23
N ALA A 273 0.56 8.69 -0.40
CA ALA A 273 -0.47 9.61 -0.87
C ALA A 273 0.04 10.70 -1.83
N TRP A 274 1.32 11.06 -1.72
CA TRP A 274 1.99 11.99 -2.65
C TRP A 274 1.96 11.53 -4.12
N VAL A 275 1.82 10.22 -4.37
CA VAL A 275 1.71 9.64 -5.71
C VAL A 275 0.47 10.17 -6.43
N ALA A 276 -0.63 10.40 -5.71
CA ALA A 276 -1.85 10.95 -6.29
C ALA A 276 -1.63 12.37 -6.83
N ALA A 277 -1.02 13.24 -6.01
CA ALA A 277 -0.67 14.60 -6.42
C ALA A 277 0.34 14.58 -7.60
N TRP A 278 1.41 13.78 -7.50
CA TRP A 278 2.41 13.67 -8.56
C TRP A 278 1.77 13.24 -9.89
N LYS A 279 0.93 12.21 -9.85
CA LYS A 279 0.16 11.73 -10.99
C LYS A 279 -0.71 12.84 -11.59
N LEU A 280 -1.51 13.56 -10.79
CA LEU A 280 -2.34 14.66 -11.32
C LEU A 280 -1.50 15.77 -11.97
N GLY A 281 -0.32 16.07 -11.40
CA GLY A 281 0.63 16.99 -11.99
C GLY A 281 1.26 16.49 -13.29
N TYR A 282 1.35 15.18 -13.46
CA TYR A 282 1.87 14.54 -14.66
C TYR A 282 0.80 14.43 -15.77
N ILE A 283 -0.40 13.90 -15.46
CA ILE A 283 -1.44 13.63 -16.48
C ILE A 283 -1.91 14.89 -17.21
N THR A 284 -1.86 16.04 -16.55
CA THR A 284 -2.28 17.33 -17.10
C THR A 284 -1.41 17.81 -18.27
N LYS A 285 -0.23 17.21 -18.48
CA LYS A 285 0.66 17.48 -19.62
C LYS A 285 0.28 16.68 -20.87
N TYR A 286 -0.54 15.64 -20.74
CA TYR A 286 -0.85 14.71 -21.82
C TYR A 286 -2.34 14.80 -22.22
N HIS A 287 -2.63 14.41 -23.46
CA HIS A 287 -4.00 14.29 -23.94
C HIS A 287 -4.73 13.16 -23.14
N PRO A 288 -6.02 13.34 -22.77
CA PRO A 288 -6.93 14.42 -23.16
C PRO A 288 -6.87 15.69 -22.29
N TYR A 289 -6.20 15.65 -21.14
CA TYR A 289 -6.24 16.75 -20.16
C TYR A 289 -5.56 18.02 -20.67
N SER A 290 -4.41 17.90 -21.32
CA SER A 290 -3.67 19.04 -21.86
C SER A 290 -4.42 19.80 -22.96
N CYS A 291 -5.28 19.09 -23.68
CA CYS A 291 -6.19 19.67 -24.67
C CYS A 291 -7.45 20.26 -24.03
N ALA A 292 -8.02 19.60 -23.02
CA ALA A 292 -9.13 20.18 -22.24
C ALA A 292 -8.76 21.53 -21.58
N LEU A 293 -7.46 21.74 -21.33
CA LEU A 293 -6.89 22.98 -20.77
C LEU A 293 -6.34 23.96 -21.82
N GLU A 294 -6.46 23.66 -23.12
CA GLU A 294 -5.88 24.48 -24.19
C GLU A 294 -6.39 25.93 -24.17
N TYR A 295 -7.70 26.10 -23.96
CA TYR A 295 -8.34 27.41 -23.83
C TYR A 295 -8.06 28.13 -22.50
N HIS A 296 -7.30 27.49 -21.60
CA HIS A 296 -6.95 28.03 -20.29
C HIS A 296 -5.42 27.95 -20.05
N PRO A 297 -4.62 28.77 -20.76
CA PRO A 297 -3.15 28.66 -20.73
C PRO A 297 -2.56 28.86 -19.32
N LYS A 298 -3.16 29.74 -18.51
CA LYS A 298 -2.78 29.91 -17.09
C LYS A 298 -3.01 28.63 -16.30
N ALA A 299 -4.15 27.96 -16.46
CA ALA A 299 -4.46 26.72 -15.77
C ALA A 299 -3.53 25.59 -16.23
N LYS A 300 -3.28 25.48 -17.54
CA LYS A 300 -2.33 24.52 -18.13
C LYS A 300 -0.92 24.66 -17.56
N LEU A 301 -0.51 25.89 -17.20
CA LEU A 301 0.78 26.16 -16.57
C LEU A 301 0.78 25.88 -15.05
N TRP A 302 -0.25 26.36 -14.34
CA TRP A 302 -0.26 26.37 -12.87
C TRP A 302 -0.70 25.05 -12.26
N ILE A 303 -1.65 24.33 -12.85
CA ILE A 303 -2.16 23.06 -12.31
C ILE A 303 -1.03 22.03 -12.13
N PRO A 304 -0.17 21.76 -13.14
CA PRO A 304 0.95 20.85 -12.96
C PRO A 304 1.91 21.30 -11.85
N ARG A 305 2.20 22.60 -11.76
CA ARG A 305 3.13 23.15 -10.77
C ARG A 305 2.60 23.00 -9.35
N PHE A 306 1.33 23.33 -9.15
CA PHE A 306 0.64 23.18 -7.87
C PHE A 306 0.68 21.72 -7.40
N PHE A 307 0.27 20.77 -8.25
CA PHE A 307 0.25 19.36 -7.86
C PHE A 307 1.64 18.76 -7.65
N ASN A 308 2.65 19.17 -8.43
CA ASN A 308 4.03 18.73 -8.18
C ASN A 308 4.60 19.32 -6.87
N LEU A 309 4.27 20.57 -6.54
CA LEU A 309 4.62 21.16 -5.25
C LEU A 309 3.94 20.41 -4.10
N MET A 310 2.65 20.12 -4.23
CA MET A 310 1.91 19.33 -3.25
C MET A 310 2.52 17.93 -3.07
N ALA A 311 2.87 17.25 -4.16
CA ALA A 311 3.54 15.96 -4.10
C ALA A 311 4.88 16.04 -3.36
N LEU A 312 5.69 17.07 -3.63
CA LEU A 312 6.96 17.28 -2.95
C LEU A 312 6.76 17.51 -1.43
N LEU A 313 5.79 18.33 -1.06
CA LEU A 313 5.47 18.61 0.34
C LEU A 313 4.93 17.37 1.06
N GLN A 314 4.05 16.59 0.41
CA GLN A 314 3.55 15.33 0.95
C GLN A 314 4.66 14.27 1.06
N TRP A 315 5.58 14.22 0.10
CA TRP A 315 6.75 13.34 0.16
C TRP A 315 7.66 13.71 1.33
N ALA A 316 7.97 15.00 1.51
CA ALA A 316 8.77 15.48 2.62
C ALA A 316 8.12 15.22 3.99
N GLY A 317 6.80 15.43 4.09
CA GLY A 317 6.04 15.05 5.29
C GLY A 317 6.02 13.53 5.52
N GLY A 318 5.98 12.73 4.45
CA GLY A 318 6.19 11.28 4.50
C GLY A 318 7.55 10.91 5.10
N VAL A 319 8.64 11.54 4.65
CA VAL A 319 9.98 11.36 5.23
C VAL A 319 10.00 11.73 6.72
N TYR A 320 9.36 12.83 7.12
CA TYR A 320 9.25 13.19 8.53
C TYR A 320 8.54 12.10 9.35
N ILE A 321 7.39 11.59 8.88
CA ILE A 321 6.67 10.49 9.54
C ILE A 321 7.58 9.25 9.66
N MET A 322 8.36 8.93 8.63
CA MET A 322 9.30 7.81 8.68
C MET A 322 10.36 8.00 9.76
N VAL A 323 10.95 9.18 9.87
CA VAL A 323 11.97 9.46 10.89
C VAL A 323 11.37 9.28 12.29
N VAL A 324 10.12 9.72 12.51
CA VAL A 324 9.42 9.49 13.78
C VAL A 324 9.20 7.99 14.03
N TYR A 325 8.73 7.24 13.03
CA TYR A 325 8.53 5.79 13.16
C TYR A 325 9.83 5.01 13.38
N LEU A 326 10.91 5.36 12.67
CA LEU A 326 12.22 4.74 12.85
C LEU A 326 12.84 5.11 14.20
N GLY A 327 12.66 6.35 14.64
CA GLY A 327 13.05 6.81 15.97
C GLY A 327 12.39 5.97 17.06
N ASP A 328 11.08 5.77 16.97
CA ASP A 328 10.30 4.95 17.90
C ASP A 328 10.76 3.48 17.95
N LEU A 329 11.14 2.91 16.80
CA LEU A 329 11.69 1.55 16.71
C LEU A 329 13.08 1.43 17.34
N SER A 330 13.87 2.50 17.33
CA SER A 330 15.24 2.52 17.86
C SER A 330 15.33 2.90 19.34
N SER A 331 14.32 3.59 19.88
CA SER A 331 14.31 4.09 21.25
C SER A 331 13.78 3.06 22.26
N LYS A 332 14.49 2.88 23.38
CA LYS A 332 14.01 2.10 24.54
C LYS A 332 12.76 2.71 25.21
N GLY A 333 12.48 3.99 24.97
CA GLY A 333 11.26 4.68 25.37
C GLY A 333 10.47 5.09 24.15
N SER A 334 9.47 4.29 23.78
CA SER A 334 8.57 4.57 22.67
C SER A 334 7.67 5.75 23.01
N THR A 335 7.56 6.71 22.08
CA THR A 335 6.62 7.83 22.21
C THR A 335 5.23 7.49 21.67
N LEU A 336 5.11 6.39 20.92
CA LEU A 336 3.87 5.94 20.29
C LEU A 336 3.11 4.95 21.18
N THR A 337 2.57 5.44 22.31
CA THR A 337 1.64 4.64 23.12
C THR A 337 0.30 4.48 22.38
N SER A 338 -0.24 3.26 22.40
CA SER A 338 -1.55 2.94 21.81
C SER A 338 -2.69 3.15 22.79
N TYR A 339 -2.38 3.27 24.08
CA TYR A 339 -3.36 3.43 25.15
C TYR A 339 -3.01 4.59 26.06
N ASP A 340 -4.04 5.23 26.61
CA ASP A 340 -3.96 6.23 27.66
C ASP A 340 -4.29 5.59 29.01
N CYS A 341 -3.42 5.78 30.00
CA CYS A 341 -3.63 5.26 31.35
C CYS A 341 -4.76 6.02 32.05
N LEU A 342 -5.71 5.31 32.66
CA LEU A 342 -6.75 5.92 33.50
C LEU A 342 -6.31 5.90 34.96
N GLU A 343 -5.38 6.79 35.32
CA GLU A 343 -4.73 6.82 36.64
C GLU A 343 -5.72 6.80 37.81
N SER A 344 -6.79 7.59 37.72
CA SER A 344 -7.84 7.69 38.73
C SER A 344 -8.60 6.39 38.97
N ALA A 345 -8.66 5.51 37.97
CA ALA A 345 -9.34 4.22 38.04
C ALA A 345 -8.41 3.08 38.53
N VAL A 346 -7.09 3.31 38.57
CA VAL A 346 -6.12 2.28 38.99
C VAL A 346 -6.42 1.79 40.40
N GLY A 347 -6.74 2.69 41.34
CA GLY A 347 -7.04 2.31 42.73
C GLY A 347 -8.14 1.25 42.84
N ALA A 348 -9.22 1.41 42.08
CA ALA A 348 -10.38 0.51 42.09
C ALA A 348 -10.22 -0.76 41.23
N ALA A 349 -9.20 -0.82 40.38
CA ALA A 349 -8.99 -1.95 39.48
C ALA A 349 -8.56 -3.24 40.21
N PRO A 350 -8.84 -4.44 39.68
CA PRO A 350 -8.48 -5.71 40.32
C PRO A 350 -6.96 -5.93 40.46
N GLY A 351 -6.58 -6.72 41.46
CA GLY A 351 -5.20 -7.08 41.75
C GLY A 351 -4.44 -6.07 42.62
N SER A 352 -3.17 -6.37 42.88
CA SER A 352 -2.30 -5.58 43.75
C SER A 352 -0.97 -5.27 43.08
N SER A 353 -0.42 -4.09 43.37
CA SER A 353 0.88 -3.64 42.87
C SER A 353 1.63 -2.93 44.00
N PRO A 354 2.95 -3.13 44.13
CA PRO A 354 3.80 -2.31 45.00
C PRO A 354 4.03 -0.89 44.44
N CYS A 355 3.76 -0.67 43.14
CA CYS A 355 3.96 0.60 42.48
C CYS A 355 2.72 1.50 42.60
N SER A 356 2.94 2.81 42.67
CA SER A 356 1.84 3.79 42.71
C SER A 356 1.14 3.91 41.36
N ALA A 357 -0.09 4.44 41.34
CA ALA A 357 -0.83 4.67 40.09
C ALA A 357 -0.06 5.57 39.12
N ALA A 358 0.54 6.66 39.62
CA ALA A 358 1.38 7.56 38.83
C ALA A 358 2.60 6.84 38.23
N ASP A 359 3.27 5.99 39.02
CA ASP A 359 4.42 5.21 38.54
C ASP A 359 4.01 4.21 37.46
N LEU A 360 2.90 3.48 37.67
CA LEU A 360 2.33 2.58 36.66
C LEU A 360 1.97 3.31 35.36
N CYS A 361 1.33 4.47 35.44
CA CYS A 361 0.97 5.26 34.27
C CYS A 361 2.18 5.92 33.57
N SER A 362 3.29 6.14 34.28
CA SER A 362 4.53 6.67 33.68
C SER A 362 5.27 5.65 32.79
N LYS A 363 4.95 4.36 32.93
CA LYS A 363 5.61 3.25 32.22
C LYS A 363 5.00 3.06 30.83
N ALA A 364 5.36 3.95 29.90
CA ALA A 364 4.83 4.00 28.53
C ALA A 364 4.84 2.65 27.78
N LEU A 365 5.83 1.78 28.04
CA LEU A 365 5.93 0.46 27.42
C LEU A 365 4.75 -0.45 27.76
N LEU A 366 4.08 -0.32 28.91
CA LEU A 366 2.88 -1.08 29.25
C LEU A 366 1.72 -0.76 28.30
N PHE A 367 1.65 0.47 27.80
CA PHE A 367 0.53 0.97 26.99
C PHE A 367 0.82 0.93 25.49
N ARG A 368 1.81 0.14 25.07
CA ARG A 368 2.20 -0.03 23.68
C ARG A 368 1.52 -1.28 23.11
N ASN A 369 0.92 -1.18 21.92
CA ASN A 369 0.49 -2.36 21.19
C ASN A 369 1.55 -2.73 20.14
N ASP A 370 2.28 -3.84 20.33
CA ASP A 370 3.22 -4.34 19.31
C ASP A 370 2.53 -5.30 18.31
N ASP A 371 1.35 -5.86 18.66
CA ASP A 371 0.65 -6.94 17.94
C ASP A 371 -0.43 -6.44 16.99
N PHE A 372 -0.16 -5.32 16.33
CA PHE A 372 -0.47 -5.30 14.90
C PHE A 372 0.68 -5.94 14.07
N ARG A 373 1.32 -6.94 14.67
CA ARG A 373 2.08 -8.00 14.00
C ARG A 373 1.12 -9.14 13.77
N TYR A 374 0.90 -9.46 12.52
CA TYR A 374 0.11 -10.63 12.17
C TYR A 374 0.88 -11.91 12.51
N PRO A 375 0.21 -12.97 12.98
CA PRO A 375 0.86 -14.22 13.35
C PRO A 375 1.68 -14.82 12.20
N ASP A 376 2.98 -15.02 12.49
CA ASP A 376 3.85 -16.11 12.05
C ASP A 376 4.24 -16.31 10.58
N THR A 377 3.82 -15.51 9.61
CA THR A 377 4.30 -15.70 8.21
C THR A 377 4.78 -14.45 7.46
N PHE A 378 4.38 -13.25 7.89
CA PHE A 378 4.90 -11.97 7.37
C PHE A 378 5.41 -11.12 8.54
N GLN A 379 6.59 -11.45 9.06
CA GLN A 379 7.27 -10.72 10.15
C GLN A 379 7.63 -9.24 9.82
N VAL A 380 7.29 -8.77 8.63
CA VAL A 380 7.44 -7.37 8.22
C VAL A 380 6.16 -6.65 8.63
N GLY A 381 6.10 -6.18 9.88
CA GLY A 381 4.93 -5.47 10.43
C GLY A 381 4.42 -4.37 9.49
N GLY A 382 3.11 -4.08 9.52
CA GLY A 382 2.43 -3.19 8.55
C GLY A 382 3.16 -1.88 8.29
N ARG A 383 3.80 -1.30 9.31
CA ARG A 383 4.67 -0.12 9.20
C ARG A 383 5.85 -0.31 8.24
N TYR A 384 6.59 -1.42 8.35
CA TYR A 384 7.72 -1.71 7.45
C TYR A 384 7.28 -1.89 6.00
N THR A 385 6.12 -2.49 5.78
CA THR A 385 5.58 -2.65 4.43
C THR A 385 5.18 -1.28 3.83
N LEU A 386 4.59 -0.38 4.64
CA LEU A 386 4.35 1.00 4.23
C LEU A 386 5.66 1.76 3.95
N LEU A 387 6.70 1.55 4.76
CA LEU A 387 8.03 2.12 4.50
C LEU A 387 8.61 1.60 3.17
N ALA A 388 8.55 0.29 2.94
CA ALA A 388 9.03 -0.35 1.73
C ALA A 388 8.28 0.16 0.49
N PHE A 389 6.97 0.35 0.58
CA PHE A 389 6.18 0.93 -0.50
C PHE A 389 6.56 2.37 -0.78
N PHE A 390 6.67 3.21 0.24
CA PHE A 390 7.10 4.59 0.05
C PHE A 390 8.45 4.67 -0.67
N TRP A 391 9.42 3.85 -0.27
CA TRP A 391 10.73 3.80 -0.93
C TRP A 391 10.63 3.24 -2.34
N THR A 392 9.81 2.20 -2.55
CA THR A 392 9.54 1.66 -3.89
C THR A 392 9.02 2.76 -4.80
N TRP A 393 7.98 3.50 -4.39
CA TRP A 393 7.42 4.61 -5.15
C TRP A 393 8.42 5.75 -5.35
N THR A 394 9.22 6.08 -4.33
CA THR A 394 10.25 7.13 -4.40
C THR A 394 11.32 6.76 -5.43
N LEU A 395 11.85 5.54 -5.35
CA LEU A 395 12.82 5.02 -6.32
C LEU A 395 12.23 5.07 -7.73
N MET A 396 11.01 4.57 -7.91
CA MET A 396 10.31 4.59 -9.20
C MET A 396 10.12 6.00 -9.77
N ALA A 397 9.86 7.00 -8.93
CA ALA A 397 9.74 8.40 -9.37
C ALA A 397 11.09 9.05 -9.72
N VAL A 398 12.18 8.64 -9.07
CA VAL A 398 13.54 9.18 -9.28
C VAL A 398 14.27 8.48 -10.43
N MET A 399 13.96 7.21 -10.71
CA MET A 399 14.62 6.39 -11.73
C MET A 399 14.76 7.06 -13.11
N PRO A 400 13.72 7.73 -13.68
CA PRO A 400 13.87 8.43 -14.95
C PRO A 400 14.99 9.48 -14.94
N PHE A 401 15.18 10.18 -13.81
CA PHE A 401 16.24 11.18 -13.65
C PHE A 401 17.62 10.54 -13.52
N VAL A 402 17.71 9.39 -12.85
CA VAL A 402 18.96 8.62 -12.74
C VAL A 402 19.40 8.13 -14.12
N PHE A 403 18.50 7.56 -14.91
CA PHE A 403 18.83 7.13 -16.29
C PHE A 403 19.23 8.30 -17.18
N MET A 404 18.59 9.47 -17.05
CA MET A 404 19.02 10.69 -17.73
C MET A 404 20.45 11.08 -17.36
N LEU A 405 20.77 11.08 -16.06
CA LEU A 405 22.10 11.44 -15.57
C LEU A 405 23.16 10.46 -16.07
N ILE A 406 22.88 9.15 -16.03
CA ILE A 406 23.78 8.10 -16.55
C ILE A 406 24.01 8.30 -18.05
N GLY A 407 22.95 8.52 -18.83
CA GLY A 407 23.07 8.78 -20.27
C GLY A 407 23.88 10.03 -20.57
N TRP A 408 23.66 11.11 -19.81
CA TRP A 408 24.41 12.36 -19.94
C TRP A 408 25.90 12.18 -19.59
N LEU A 409 26.21 11.56 -18.45
CA LEU A 409 27.58 11.26 -18.02
C LEU A 409 28.29 10.35 -19.02
N GLY A 410 27.62 9.30 -19.48
CA GLY A 410 28.14 8.41 -20.52
C GLY A 410 28.52 9.18 -21.77
N SER A 411 27.63 10.07 -22.25
CA SER A 411 27.90 10.90 -23.43
C SER A 411 29.12 11.82 -23.28
N LYS A 412 29.43 12.25 -22.05
CA LYS A 412 30.60 13.08 -21.75
C LYS A 412 31.91 12.29 -21.69
N LEU A 413 31.85 11.05 -21.20
CA LEU A 413 33.02 10.18 -21.10
C LEU A 413 33.44 9.58 -22.45
N ALA A 414 32.52 9.50 -23.42
CA ALA A 414 32.73 8.75 -24.65
C ALA A 414 33.33 9.57 -25.83
N GLY A 415 33.68 10.85 -25.66
CA GLY A 415 34.38 11.64 -26.70
C GLY A 415 33.58 11.78 -28.01
N ASP A 416 34.21 11.65 -29.20
CA ASP A 416 33.54 11.78 -30.51
C ASP A 416 32.41 10.76 -30.77
N SER A 417 32.32 9.70 -29.97
CA SER A 417 31.16 8.83 -29.97
C SER A 417 29.92 9.45 -29.28
N ALA A 418 30.05 10.66 -28.73
CA ALA A 418 29.01 11.41 -28.07
C ALA A 418 27.81 11.71 -28.97
N GLU A 419 27.97 11.90 -30.28
CA GLU A 419 26.83 12.09 -31.20
C GLU A 419 25.94 10.84 -31.24
N ARG A 420 26.54 9.65 -31.40
CA ARG A 420 25.82 8.37 -31.31
C ARG A 420 25.25 8.15 -29.92
N MET A 421 26.02 8.45 -28.88
CA MET A 421 25.57 8.27 -27.50
C MET A 421 24.48 9.27 -27.10
N LYS A 422 24.38 10.43 -27.76
CA LYS A 422 23.34 11.46 -27.58
C LYS A 422 22.09 11.13 -28.40
N GLU A 423 22.23 10.44 -29.52
CA GLU A 423 21.11 9.76 -30.19
C GLU A 423 20.63 8.57 -29.36
N ASP A 424 21.52 7.75 -28.81
CA ASP A 424 21.19 6.66 -27.90
C ASP A 424 20.61 7.17 -26.59
N ALA A 425 21.07 8.30 -26.05
CA ALA A 425 20.49 8.94 -24.88
C ALA A 425 19.13 9.58 -25.19
N ARG A 426 18.91 10.08 -26.41
CA ARG A 426 17.58 10.53 -26.88
C ARG A 426 16.65 9.35 -27.16
N TYR A 427 17.19 8.23 -27.62
CA TYR A 427 16.48 6.98 -27.84
C TYR A 427 16.12 6.33 -26.51
N LEU A 428 17.08 6.18 -25.59
CA LEU A 428 16.86 5.87 -24.17
C LEU A 428 15.92 6.89 -23.54
N TRP A 429 15.96 8.18 -23.87
CA TRP A 429 14.96 9.13 -23.38
C TRP A 429 13.58 8.86 -23.94
N ARG A 430 13.42 8.42 -25.19
CA ARG A 430 12.14 8.01 -25.79
C ARG A 430 11.65 6.67 -25.26
N VAL A 431 12.56 5.72 -25.03
CA VAL A 431 12.31 4.39 -24.47
C VAL A 431 12.06 4.48 -22.96
N VAL A 432 12.80 5.28 -22.20
CA VAL A 432 12.52 5.62 -20.80
C VAL A 432 11.30 6.55 -20.71
N ASN A 433 10.97 7.31 -21.77
CA ASN A 433 9.63 7.91 -21.97
C ASN A 433 8.53 6.92 -22.36
N LEU A 434 8.78 5.59 -22.34
CA LEU A 434 7.74 4.63 -21.91
C LEU A 434 7.05 5.12 -20.63
N GLY A 435 7.73 5.99 -19.89
CA GLY A 435 7.16 6.96 -18.99
C GLY A 435 7.18 6.45 -17.56
N PRO A 436 6.74 7.29 -16.61
CA PRO A 436 6.39 6.81 -15.29
C PRO A 436 5.41 5.64 -15.34
N HIS A 437 4.76 5.32 -16.46
CA HIS A 437 3.82 4.20 -16.63
C HIS A 437 4.40 2.83 -16.29
N PHE A 438 5.59 2.49 -16.80
CA PHE A 438 6.21 1.20 -16.49
C PHE A 438 6.52 1.11 -15.00
N TYR A 439 7.08 2.19 -14.44
CA TYR A 439 7.45 2.25 -13.02
C TYR A 439 6.22 2.30 -12.10
N ILE A 440 5.16 3.01 -12.49
CA ILE A 440 3.84 3.03 -11.84
C ILE A 440 3.24 1.63 -11.86
N ALA A 441 3.31 0.93 -13.00
CA ALA A 441 2.75 -0.39 -13.14
C ALA A 441 3.50 -1.42 -12.27
N LEU A 442 4.83 -1.35 -12.25
CA LEU A 442 5.66 -2.20 -11.40
C LEU A 442 5.43 -1.93 -9.90
N ALA A 443 5.47 -0.67 -9.48
CA ALA A 443 5.19 -0.29 -8.09
C ALA A 443 3.79 -0.72 -7.68
N THR A 444 2.82 -0.55 -8.57
CA THR A 444 1.44 -0.96 -8.33
C THR A 444 1.28 -2.48 -8.24
N PHE A 445 1.94 -3.24 -9.12
CA PHE A 445 1.92 -4.70 -9.06
C PHE A 445 2.46 -5.21 -7.72
N ILE A 446 3.57 -4.65 -7.26
CA ILE A 446 4.13 -4.95 -5.93
C ILE A 446 3.10 -4.61 -4.84
N CYS A 447 2.56 -3.39 -4.85
CA CYS A 447 1.60 -2.96 -3.83
C CYS A 447 0.35 -3.85 -3.77
N ILE A 448 -0.22 -4.19 -4.92
CA ILE A 448 -1.41 -5.02 -5.04
C ILE A 448 -1.13 -6.46 -4.63
N GLY A 449 0.00 -7.04 -5.04
CA GLY A 449 0.38 -8.41 -4.69
C GLY A 449 0.51 -8.57 -3.17
N PHE A 450 1.20 -7.64 -2.52
CA PHE A 450 1.29 -7.59 -1.07
C PHE A 450 -0.06 -7.36 -0.39
N SER A 451 -0.89 -6.45 -0.90
CA SER A 451 -2.23 -6.18 -0.34
C SER A 451 -3.18 -7.39 -0.47
N THR A 452 -3.06 -8.14 -1.57
CA THR A 452 -3.84 -9.36 -1.80
C THR A 452 -3.36 -10.47 -0.87
N GLY A 453 -2.04 -10.64 -0.73
CA GLY A 453 -1.45 -11.57 0.24
C GLY A 453 -1.91 -11.25 1.66
N TYR A 454 -1.96 -9.96 2.02
CA TYR A 454 -2.52 -9.48 3.27
C TYR A 454 -3.99 -9.87 3.45
N ALA A 455 -4.85 -9.63 2.44
CA ALA A 455 -6.25 -10.02 2.52
C ALA A 455 -6.44 -11.55 2.64
N VAL A 456 -5.64 -12.35 1.93
CA VAL A 456 -5.67 -13.82 2.06
C VAL A 456 -5.22 -14.26 3.44
N HIS A 457 -4.15 -13.68 3.98
CA HIS A 457 -3.68 -13.98 5.33
C HIS A 457 -4.73 -13.60 6.39
N MET A 458 -5.40 -12.46 6.23
CA MET A 458 -6.53 -12.08 7.08
C MET A 458 -7.65 -13.11 7.07
N LEU A 459 -7.94 -13.75 5.93
CA LEU A 459 -8.92 -14.84 5.84
C LEU A 459 -8.43 -16.13 6.49
N GLN A 460 -7.14 -16.47 6.34
CA GLN A 460 -6.56 -17.71 6.86
C GLN A 460 -6.47 -17.69 8.38
N THR A 461 -5.99 -16.59 8.95
CA THR A 461 -5.89 -16.40 10.41
C THR A 461 -7.22 -16.03 11.06
N TRP A 462 -8.28 -15.89 10.25
CA TRP A 462 -9.61 -15.55 10.75
C TRP A 462 -10.20 -16.60 11.70
N ASP A 463 -10.01 -17.89 11.40
CA ASP A 463 -10.54 -18.96 12.25
C ASP A 463 -9.70 -19.15 13.53
N ASP A 464 -8.39 -18.91 13.47
CA ASP A 464 -7.50 -18.93 14.64
C ASP A 464 -7.75 -17.71 15.57
N THR A 465 -8.18 -16.58 15.02
CA THR A 465 -8.52 -15.36 15.78
C THR A 465 -9.94 -15.35 16.35
N ARG A 466 -10.72 -16.43 16.20
CA ARG A 466 -12.05 -16.53 16.86
C ARG A 466 -11.97 -16.51 18.37
N ASN A 467 -10.84 -16.90 18.95
CA ASN A 467 -10.64 -16.77 20.38
C ASN A 467 -10.54 -15.27 20.70
N ARG A 468 -11.39 -14.75 21.58
CA ARG A 468 -11.37 -13.35 22.05
C ARG A 468 -10.12 -13.09 22.93
N GLU A 469 -8.98 -13.61 22.55
CA GLU A 469 -7.71 -13.51 23.26
C GLU A 469 -7.08 -12.18 22.89
N GLY A 470 -6.73 -11.39 23.90
CA GLY A 470 -6.09 -10.10 23.74
C GLY A 470 -4.61 -10.20 24.09
N PRO A 471 -3.70 -9.59 23.32
CA PRO A 471 -2.33 -9.49 23.76
C PRO A 471 -2.29 -8.66 25.04
N PHE A 472 -1.30 -8.93 25.88
CA PHE A 472 -1.12 -8.16 27.11
C PHE A 472 0.35 -7.96 27.43
N ARG A 473 0.62 -6.87 28.12
CA ARG A 473 1.93 -6.53 28.65
C ARG A 473 1.94 -6.62 30.13
N PHE A 474 3.09 -6.92 30.68
CA PHE A 474 3.27 -6.94 32.11
C PHE A 474 4.59 -6.31 32.53
N HIS A 475 4.59 -5.77 33.73
CA HIS A 475 5.78 -5.30 34.41
C HIS A 475 5.96 -6.15 35.65
N GLN A 476 7.08 -6.88 35.71
CA GLN A 476 7.30 -7.87 36.76
C GLN A 476 7.43 -7.22 38.13
N GLU A 477 8.32 -6.23 38.28
CA GLU A 477 8.59 -5.63 39.60
C GLU A 477 7.37 -4.93 40.20
N CYS A 478 6.55 -4.33 39.33
CA CYS A 478 5.31 -3.69 39.73
C CYS A 478 4.12 -4.65 39.81
N ASN A 479 4.27 -5.95 39.56
CA ASN A 479 3.17 -6.91 39.50
C ASN A 479 1.96 -6.34 38.74
N ALA A 480 2.19 -5.77 37.55
CA ALA A 480 1.14 -5.04 36.83
C ALA A 480 0.96 -5.59 35.42
N VAL A 481 -0.28 -5.58 34.94
CA VAL A 481 -0.68 -6.05 33.61
C VAL A 481 -1.53 -5.01 32.92
N HIS A 482 -1.21 -4.74 31.66
CA HIS A 482 -2.06 -3.99 30.74
C HIS A 482 -2.58 -4.94 29.65
N VAL A 483 -3.91 -4.99 29.50
CA VAL A 483 -4.58 -5.77 28.46
C VAL A 483 -4.85 -4.86 27.27
N ALA A 484 -4.45 -5.29 26.08
CA ALA A 484 -4.75 -4.59 24.83
C ALA A 484 -6.06 -5.12 24.22
N LEU A 485 -6.61 -4.34 23.27
CA LEU A 485 -7.68 -4.78 22.39
C LEU A 485 -7.27 -6.08 21.69
N SER A 486 -8.17 -7.04 21.65
CA SER A 486 -7.95 -8.24 20.83
C SER A 486 -7.78 -7.83 19.36
N PRO A 487 -6.84 -8.44 18.62
CA PRO A 487 -6.77 -8.30 17.17
C PRO A 487 -8.08 -8.71 16.49
N TRP A 488 -8.88 -9.51 17.18
CA TRP A 488 -10.28 -9.78 16.86
C TRP A 488 -11.18 -8.57 17.17
N ARG A 489 -11.89 -8.05 16.16
CA ARG A 489 -13.02 -7.10 16.26
C ARG A 489 -12.80 -5.75 16.97
N ASN A 490 -11.57 -5.35 17.29
CA ASN A 490 -11.28 -4.10 18.02
C ASN A 490 -11.93 -2.81 17.48
N PHE A 491 -12.31 -2.77 16.20
CA PHE A 491 -12.96 -1.63 15.55
C PHE A 491 -14.49 -1.56 15.79
N LEU A 492 -15.12 -2.65 16.22
CA LEU A 492 -16.51 -2.67 16.67
C LEU A 492 -16.66 -2.29 18.15
N ASP A 493 -15.57 -2.40 18.90
CA ASP A 493 -15.49 -2.17 20.34
C ASP A 493 -15.42 -0.68 20.73
N LEU A 494 -15.45 0.24 19.76
CA LEU A 494 -15.37 1.68 20.01
C LEU A 494 -16.62 2.40 19.48
N SER A 495 -17.23 3.21 20.35
CA SER A 495 -18.53 3.85 20.12
C SER A 495 -18.56 4.76 18.88
N GLU A 496 -17.46 5.44 18.56
CA GLU A 496 -17.35 6.35 17.41
C GLU A 496 -17.36 5.62 16.06
N TYR A 497 -16.71 4.45 15.99
CA TYR A 497 -16.65 3.60 14.80
C TYR A 497 -17.87 2.70 14.65
N SER A 498 -18.68 2.56 15.71
CA SER A 498 -19.96 1.87 15.68
C SER A 498 -21.00 2.52 14.73
N ARG A 499 -20.78 3.74 14.22
CA ARG A 499 -21.74 4.39 13.29
C ARG A 499 -21.85 3.67 11.96
N ALA A 500 -20.73 3.27 11.36
CA ALA A 500 -20.73 2.44 10.15
C ALA A 500 -21.38 1.07 10.44
N TYR A 501 -21.12 0.50 11.62
CA TYR A 501 -21.78 -0.70 12.14
C TYR A 501 -23.30 -0.53 12.26
N ARG A 502 -23.81 0.60 12.75
CA ARG A 502 -25.25 0.89 12.82
C ARG A 502 -25.88 0.94 11.43
N ILE A 503 -25.20 1.55 10.45
CA ILE A 503 -25.67 1.62 9.05
C ILE A 503 -25.70 0.22 8.41
N VAL A 504 -24.64 -0.57 8.56
CA VAL A 504 -24.59 -1.95 8.03
C VAL A 504 -25.64 -2.83 8.70
N LYS A 505 -25.82 -2.73 10.02
CA LYS A 505 -26.86 -3.46 10.75
C LYS A 505 -28.28 -3.11 10.28
N MET A 506 -28.55 -1.84 10.00
CA MET A 506 -29.84 -1.39 9.44
C MET A 506 -30.12 -1.97 8.05
N VAL A 507 -29.08 -2.27 7.26
CA VAL A 507 -29.23 -2.75 5.87
C VAL A 507 -29.28 -4.29 5.78
N PHE A 508 -28.52 -5.00 6.62
CA PHE A 508 -28.32 -6.45 6.46
C PHE A 508 -28.92 -7.32 7.58
N VAL A 509 -29.42 -6.72 8.66
CA VAL A 509 -29.99 -7.43 9.82
C VAL A 509 -31.44 -6.98 10.11
N ALA A 510 -32.09 -6.36 9.12
CA ALA A 510 -33.51 -6.02 9.16
C ALA A 510 -34.37 -7.18 8.68
#